data_AF-A0A373HVZ7-F1
#
_entry.id   AF-A0A373HVZ7-F1
#
_cell.length_a   1.000
_cell.length_b   1.000
_cell.length_c   1.000
_cell.angle_alpha   90.00
_cell.angle_beta   90.00
_cell.angle_gamma   90.00
#
_symmetry.space_group_name_H-M   'P 1'
#
loop_
_entity.id
_entity.type
_entity.pdbx_description
1 polymer ?
#
loop_
_entity_poly.entity_id
_entity_poly.type
_entity_poly.pdbx_seq_one_letter_code
_entity_poly.pdbx_strand_id
1 'polypeptide(L)'
;MIFHEVELSHTKEIMDSYEVNPIIAKYVEHRGFTKEDYEALNTPFYYNFTDLENGETALNLIKEACASKSKIHICIMSTELHHLLESAMIFLGVLMAKGKSAFEFFDGPQDDFGPGLHIILGNQLEVRDGDNVYPLVPGGHYKDEDVAQSLLVLQLINTLLGKENQYLASLAGIGIQAEGVPLCDSNRYHLKKTLGLLNDCRFDAIEFVALTPKTRQKNNMRQREFKKIYNESVMSGSITNKMAHYLSSLNNAKKMVKYLIYGCPGTGKFRSVAPIADEINAGYFISDEFHDDDRVRDVIPLEISDLSKTNIEEYLQVLSPFGNGQEKTLISIEGLVIHEAPVKDYFDHIKLSFFIPNVGGIDTIIYNPNYKIKQFKQGQKVKIVGTLSINDFTSLMTINAVQVDILD
;
A
#
# COMPACT_ATOMS: atom_id res chain seq x y z
N MET A 1 3.58 -24.37 -9.29
CA MET A 1 2.76 -23.43 -10.10
C MET A 1 2.60 -23.89 -11.55
N ILE A 2 1.42 -23.66 -12.15
CA ILE A 2 1.14 -23.90 -13.57
C ILE A 2 0.81 -22.54 -14.22
N PHE A 3 1.51 -22.19 -15.31
CA PHE A 3 1.29 -20.94 -16.03
C PHE A 3 0.52 -21.18 -17.33
N HIS A 4 -0.50 -20.38 -17.56
CA HIS A 4 -1.31 -20.38 -18.77
C HIS A 4 -1.11 -19.06 -19.52
N GLU A 5 -0.55 -19.12 -20.73
CA GLU A 5 -0.39 -17.92 -21.55
C GLU A 5 -1.74 -17.54 -22.16
N VAL A 6 -2.15 -16.29 -21.95
CA VAL A 6 -3.43 -15.81 -22.47
C VAL A 6 -3.34 -15.47 -23.95
N GLU A 7 -4.38 -15.83 -24.70
CA GLU A 7 -4.51 -15.43 -26.10
C GLU A 7 -5.07 -13.99 -26.18
N LEU A 8 -4.32 -13.11 -26.84
CA LEU A 8 -4.66 -11.70 -27.03
C LEU A 8 -4.77 -11.42 -28.53
N SER A 9 -5.92 -10.91 -28.97
CA SER A 9 -6.28 -10.73 -30.38
C SER A 9 -6.67 -9.28 -30.75
N HIS A 10 -6.95 -8.44 -29.76
CA HIS A 10 -7.39 -7.05 -29.92
C HIS A 10 -6.35 -6.01 -29.50
N THR A 11 -5.15 -6.43 -29.11
CA THR A 11 -4.11 -5.56 -28.55
C THR A 11 -3.84 -4.33 -29.42
N LYS A 12 -3.73 -4.50 -30.75
CA LYS A 12 -3.48 -3.39 -31.67
C LYS A 12 -4.62 -2.39 -31.73
N GLU A 13 -5.87 -2.87 -31.73
CA GLU A 13 -7.06 -2.03 -31.71
C GLU A 13 -7.11 -1.20 -30.41
N ILE A 14 -6.74 -1.80 -29.28
CA ILE A 14 -6.66 -1.12 -27.98
C ILE A 14 -5.53 -0.08 -27.98
N MET A 15 -4.34 -0.42 -28.47
CA MET A 15 -3.23 0.55 -28.59
C MET A 15 -3.66 1.81 -29.36
N ASP A 16 -4.30 1.61 -30.52
CA ASP A 16 -4.72 2.71 -31.39
C ASP A 16 -5.88 3.52 -30.79
N SER A 17 -6.84 2.86 -30.13
CA SER A 17 -8.06 3.53 -29.62
C SER A 17 -7.88 4.17 -28.23
N TYR A 18 -7.01 3.62 -27.39
CA TYR A 18 -6.77 4.12 -26.03
C TYR A 18 -5.50 4.97 -25.98
N GLU A 19 -4.72 5.00 -27.08
CA GLU A 19 -3.45 5.73 -27.21
C GLU A 19 -2.40 5.27 -26.18
N VAL A 20 -2.31 3.95 -25.99
CA VAL A 20 -1.43 3.34 -24.97
C VAL A 20 -0.35 2.46 -25.60
N ASN A 21 0.74 2.25 -24.86
CA ASN A 21 1.81 1.36 -25.29
C ASN A 21 1.38 -0.14 -25.29
N PRO A 22 2.13 -1.03 -25.95
CA PRO A 22 1.78 -2.44 -26.08
C PRO A 22 1.58 -3.18 -24.75
N ILE A 23 2.37 -2.86 -23.72
CA ILE A 23 2.30 -3.53 -22.42
C ILE A 23 0.97 -3.18 -21.73
N ILE A 24 0.57 -1.91 -21.76
CA ILE A 24 -0.71 -1.45 -21.20
C ILE A 24 -1.88 -2.02 -22.01
N ALA A 25 -1.80 -2.03 -23.34
CA ALA A 25 -2.86 -2.58 -24.17
C ALA A 25 -3.11 -4.07 -23.88
N LYS A 26 -2.06 -4.88 -23.77
CA LYS A 26 -2.17 -6.29 -23.41
C LYS A 26 -2.75 -6.49 -22.00
N TYR A 27 -2.39 -5.62 -21.05
CA TYR A 27 -2.98 -5.63 -19.71
C TYR A 27 -4.48 -5.32 -19.74
N VAL A 28 -4.87 -4.25 -20.44
CA VAL A 28 -6.27 -3.83 -20.60
C VAL A 28 -7.10 -4.93 -21.25
N GLU A 29 -6.59 -5.54 -22.32
CA GLU A 29 -7.24 -6.66 -23.00
C GLU A 29 -7.43 -7.87 -22.07
N HIS A 30 -6.38 -8.27 -21.36
CA HIS A 30 -6.43 -9.40 -20.43
C HIS A 30 -7.44 -9.17 -19.30
N ARG A 31 -7.55 -7.93 -18.81
CA ARG A 31 -8.50 -7.55 -17.75
C ARG A 31 -9.92 -7.35 -18.27
N GLY A 32 -10.12 -7.31 -19.59
CA GLY A 32 -11.40 -7.00 -20.20
C GLY A 32 -11.88 -5.57 -19.91
N PHE A 33 -10.94 -4.64 -19.71
CA PHE A 33 -11.26 -3.25 -19.41
C PHE A 33 -11.79 -2.52 -20.64
N THR A 34 -12.88 -1.78 -20.44
CA THR A 34 -13.35 -0.77 -21.40
C THR A 34 -12.47 0.48 -21.35
N LYS A 35 -12.74 1.45 -22.25
CA LYS A 35 -11.97 2.70 -22.30
C LYS A 35 -12.29 3.52 -21.05
N GLU A 36 -13.54 3.52 -20.66
CA GLU A 36 -14.02 4.11 -19.43
C GLU A 36 -13.34 3.48 -18.20
N ASP A 37 -13.23 2.15 -18.12
CA ASP A 37 -12.53 1.47 -17.01
C ASP A 37 -11.05 1.87 -16.95
N TYR A 38 -10.37 1.92 -18.11
CA TYR A 38 -8.97 2.32 -18.19
C TYR A 38 -8.76 3.79 -17.75
N GLU A 39 -9.60 4.70 -18.22
CA GLU A 39 -9.55 6.12 -17.86
C GLU A 39 -9.89 6.33 -16.36
N ALA A 40 -10.80 5.52 -15.81
CA ALA A 40 -11.16 5.55 -14.40
C ALA A 40 -9.97 5.22 -13.49
N LEU A 41 -9.02 4.39 -13.91
CA LEU A 41 -7.82 4.05 -13.12
C LEU A 41 -7.04 5.29 -12.65
N ASN A 42 -7.07 6.40 -13.38
CA ASN A 42 -6.32 7.61 -13.01
C ASN A 42 -7.22 8.81 -12.73
N THR A 43 -8.54 8.61 -12.75
CA THR A 43 -9.50 9.66 -12.45
C THR A 43 -9.58 9.87 -10.94
N PRO A 44 -9.50 11.13 -10.45
CA PRO A 44 -9.71 11.41 -9.04
C PRO A 44 -11.09 10.95 -8.57
N PHE A 45 -11.12 10.21 -7.47
CA PHE A 45 -12.36 9.71 -6.89
C PHE A 45 -12.43 10.13 -5.43
N TYR A 46 -13.48 10.86 -5.06
CA TYR A 46 -13.64 11.45 -3.74
C TYR A 46 -14.88 10.90 -3.05
N TYR A 47 -14.65 10.35 -1.87
CA TYR A 47 -15.70 9.87 -0.99
C TYR A 47 -16.14 11.00 -0.03
N ASN A 48 -17.44 11.31 0.07
CA ASN A 48 -17.94 12.26 1.07
C ASN A 48 -18.50 11.52 2.28
N PHE A 49 -18.07 11.93 3.48
CA PHE A 49 -18.53 11.29 4.72
C PHE A 49 -20.05 11.42 4.94
N THR A 50 -20.66 12.52 4.52
CA THR A 50 -22.10 12.76 4.67
C THR A 50 -22.97 11.89 3.77
N ASP A 51 -22.38 11.22 2.77
CA ASP A 51 -23.09 10.30 1.88
C ASP A 51 -23.25 8.90 2.51
N LEU A 52 -22.59 8.65 3.65
CA LEU A 52 -22.78 7.44 4.48
C LEU A 52 -24.19 7.40 5.07
N GLU A 53 -24.70 6.19 5.25
CA GLU A 53 -25.84 6.00 6.14
C GLU A 53 -25.45 6.48 7.55
N ASN A 54 -26.29 7.33 8.14
CA ASN A 54 -26.04 8.03 9.41
C ASN A 54 -24.85 9.01 9.44
N GLY A 55 -24.16 9.25 8.32
CA GLY A 55 -22.96 10.09 8.27
C GLY A 55 -23.19 11.52 8.74
N GLU A 56 -24.26 12.17 8.25
CA GLU A 56 -24.63 13.53 8.67
C GLU A 56 -24.96 13.60 10.17
N THR A 57 -25.78 12.66 10.66
CA THR A 57 -26.17 12.58 12.08
C THR A 57 -24.95 12.39 12.98
N ALA A 58 -24.09 11.43 12.67
CA ALA A 58 -22.87 11.14 13.41
C ALA A 58 -21.92 12.35 13.44
N LEU A 59 -21.74 13.02 12.29
CA LEU A 59 -20.91 14.22 12.21
C LEU A 59 -21.43 15.36 13.09
N ASN A 60 -22.75 15.56 13.11
CA ASN A 60 -23.38 16.60 13.94
C ASN A 60 -23.19 16.30 15.43
N LEU A 61 -23.39 15.05 15.86
CA LEU A 61 -23.11 14.62 17.24
C LEU A 61 -21.65 14.87 17.64
N ILE A 62 -20.70 14.54 16.76
CA ILE A 62 -19.27 14.79 17.02
C ILE A 62 -19.00 16.30 17.11
N LYS A 63 -19.58 17.12 16.24
CA LYS A 63 -19.41 18.59 16.29
C LYS A 63 -19.99 19.19 17.57
N GLU A 64 -21.16 18.75 18.00
CA GLU A 64 -21.77 19.16 19.27
C GLU A 64 -20.93 18.73 20.48
N ALA A 65 -20.44 17.49 20.46
CA ALA A 65 -19.50 17.00 21.46
C ALA A 65 -18.18 17.79 21.44
N CYS A 66 -17.70 18.25 20.29
CA CYS A 66 -16.54 19.13 20.17
C CYS A 66 -16.80 20.52 20.76
N ALA A 67 -17.98 21.09 20.55
CA ALA A 67 -18.38 22.39 21.09
C ALA A 67 -18.63 22.36 22.61
N SER A 68 -19.07 21.23 23.15
CA SER A 68 -19.30 21.05 24.58
C SER A 68 -18.02 20.73 25.37
N LYS A 69 -18.07 20.75 26.71
CA LYS A 69 -16.99 20.25 27.57
C LYS A 69 -16.96 18.72 27.72
N SER A 70 -17.87 18.00 27.04
CA SER A 70 -18.02 16.55 27.16
C SER A 70 -16.78 15.81 26.64
N LYS A 71 -16.48 14.63 27.20
CA LYS A 71 -15.43 13.77 26.64
C LYS A 71 -15.99 13.05 25.41
N ILE A 72 -15.14 12.91 24.40
CA ILE A 72 -15.36 11.97 23.29
C ILE A 72 -14.45 10.80 23.57
N HIS A 73 -15.03 9.62 23.60
CA HIS A 73 -14.36 8.35 23.85
C HIS A 73 -14.09 7.70 22.49
N ILE A 74 -12.85 7.27 22.27
CA ILE A 74 -12.44 6.55 21.07
C ILE A 74 -12.13 5.14 21.54
N CYS A 75 -12.96 4.19 21.11
CA CYS A 75 -13.01 2.84 21.63
C CYS A 75 -12.47 1.87 20.56
N ILE A 76 -11.33 1.25 20.82
CA ILE A 76 -10.75 0.24 19.91
C ILE A 76 -11.16 -1.16 20.37
N MET A 77 -11.69 -1.96 19.45
CA MET A 77 -12.12 -3.34 19.70
C MET A 77 -11.15 -4.43 19.18
N SER A 78 -10.17 -4.06 18.36
CA SER A 78 -9.21 -4.99 17.74
C SER A 78 -7.79 -4.42 17.75
N THR A 79 -6.78 -5.29 17.87
CA THR A 79 -5.36 -4.91 17.79
C THR A 79 -4.80 -4.93 16.37
N GLU A 80 -5.65 -5.06 15.35
CA GLU A 80 -5.22 -4.97 13.96
C GLU A 80 -4.72 -3.56 13.62
N LEU A 81 -3.77 -3.50 12.69
CA LEU A 81 -3.05 -2.26 12.40
C LEU A 81 -3.97 -1.13 11.91
N HIS A 82 -4.94 -1.42 11.05
CA HIS A 82 -5.85 -0.40 10.51
C HIS A 82 -6.70 0.26 11.62
N HIS A 83 -7.28 -0.52 12.54
CA HIS A 83 -7.99 0.02 13.71
C HIS A 83 -7.12 0.93 14.59
N LEU A 84 -5.83 0.62 14.73
CA LEU A 84 -4.91 1.49 15.48
C LEU A 84 -4.58 2.78 14.72
N LEU A 85 -4.43 2.72 13.40
CA LEU A 85 -4.21 3.90 12.55
C LEU A 85 -5.43 4.83 12.60
N GLU A 86 -6.62 4.27 12.40
CA GLU A 86 -7.92 4.95 12.49
C GLU A 86 -8.10 5.63 13.84
N SER A 87 -7.78 4.94 14.93
CA SER A 87 -7.88 5.51 16.28
C SER A 87 -6.95 6.72 16.49
N ALA A 88 -5.71 6.63 15.99
CA ALA A 88 -4.76 7.72 16.07
C ALA A 88 -5.23 8.91 15.23
N MET A 89 -5.82 8.63 14.06
CA MET A 89 -6.41 9.63 13.20
C MET A 89 -7.60 10.33 13.88
N ILE A 90 -8.58 9.60 14.41
CA ILE A 90 -9.74 10.19 15.09
C ILE A 90 -9.28 11.02 16.29
N PHE A 91 -8.35 10.50 17.09
CA PHE A 91 -7.84 11.22 18.24
C PHE A 91 -7.19 12.54 17.84
N LEU A 92 -6.33 12.53 16.82
CA LEU A 92 -5.68 13.72 16.31
C LEU A 92 -6.68 14.69 15.69
N GLY A 93 -7.65 14.20 14.91
CA GLY A 93 -8.71 15.01 14.30
C GLY A 93 -9.55 15.73 15.35
N VAL A 94 -10.06 15.00 16.35
CA VAL A 94 -10.82 15.57 17.46
C VAL A 94 -9.96 16.52 18.29
N LEU A 95 -8.70 16.18 18.55
CA LEU A 95 -7.77 17.07 19.26
C LEU A 95 -7.53 18.37 18.49
N MET A 96 -7.40 18.32 17.17
CA MET A 96 -7.24 19.52 16.33
C MET A 96 -8.52 20.36 16.28
N ALA A 97 -9.70 19.73 16.30
CA ALA A 97 -10.99 20.43 16.30
C ALA A 97 -11.31 21.08 17.66
N LYS A 98 -11.04 20.38 18.77
CA LYS A 98 -11.47 20.75 20.13
C LYS A 98 -10.36 21.30 21.03
N GLY A 99 -9.10 20.95 20.76
CA GLY A 99 -7.96 21.20 21.63
C GLY A 99 -7.84 20.25 22.84
N LYS A 100 -8.83 19.38 23.10
CA LYS A 100 -8.80 18.32 24.12
C LYS A 100 -9.59 17.08 23.67
N SER A 101 -9.13 15.88 23.96
CA SER A 101 -9.79 14.61 23.68
C SER A 101 -9.39 13.55 24.73
N ALA A 102 -10.17 12.47 24.85
CA ALA A 102 -9.86 11.31 25.67
C ALA A 102 -9.68 10.07 24.78
N PHE A 103 -8.85 9.13 25.21
CA PHE A 103 -8.53 7.92 24.46
C PHE A 103 -8.73 6.72 25.38
N GLU A 104 -9.53 5.72 24.96
CA GLU A 104 -9.84 4.55 25.79
C GLU A 104 -9.67 3.25 24.99
N PHE A 105 -8.75 2.40 25.45
CA PHE A 105 -8.54 1.08 24.86
C PHE A 105 -9.37 0.05 25.61
N PHE A 106 -10.20 -0.68 24.88
CA PHE A 106 -10.91 -1.85 25.38
C PHE A 106 -10.28 -3.10 24.78
N ASP A 107 -10.38 -4.21 25.52
CA ASP A 107 -9.91 -5.52 25.06
C ASP A 107 -11.10 -6.47 25.21
N GLY A 108 -11.77 -6.75 24.08
CA GLY A 108 -12.98 -7.56 24.01
C GLY A 108 -14.30 -6.77 24.03
N PRO A 109 -15.44 -7.49 23.89
CA PRO A 109 -16.77 -6.89 23.83
C PRO A 109 -17.07 -6.04 25.07
N GLN A 110 -17.73 -4.90 24.87
CA GLN A 110 -18.24 -4.06 25.95
C GLN A 110 -19.75 -3.90 25.80
N ASP A 111 -20.47 -4.28 26.84
CA ASP A 111 -21.94 -4.19 26.88
C ASP A 111 -22.39 -2.78 27.30
N ASP A 112 -21.54 -2.04 28.01
CA ASP A 112 -21.79 -0.66 28.46
C ASP A 112 -20.50 0.16 28.37
N PHE A 113 -20.53 1.23 27.58
CA PHE A 113 -19.41 2.16 27.42
C PHE A 113 -19.50 3.35 28.39
N GLY A 114 -20.55 3.42 29.21
CA GLY A 114 -20.82 4.51 30.12
C GLY A 114 -21.29 5.79 29.40
N PRO A 115 -21.47 6.89 30.15
CA PRO A 115 -22.02 8.13 29.59
C PRO A 115 -21.02 8.82 28.66
N GLY A 116 -21.50 9.34 27.54
CA GLY A 116 -20.72 10.14 26.60
C GLY A 116 -20.93 9.73 25.15
N LEU A 117 -20.26 10.45 24.25
CA LEU A 117 -20.20 10.09 22.83
C LEU A 117 -19.04 9.13 22.61
N HIS A 118 -19.33 7.97 22.03
CA HIS A 118 -18.36 6.92 21.76
C HIS A 118 -18.20 6.73 20.26
N ILE A 119 -16.95 6.73 19.78
CA ILE A 119 -16.61 6.34 18.41
C ILE A 119 -15.95 4.97 18.50
N ILE A 120 -16.60 3.96 17.92
CA ILE A 120 -16.18 2.56 18.06
C ILE A 120 -15.54 2.11 16.76
N LEU A 121 -14.36 1.50 16.90
CA LEU A 121 -13.55 0.92 15.84
C LEU A 121 -13.52 -0.61 16.02
N GLY A 122 -14.34 -1.29 15.24
CA GLY A 122 -14.36 -2.75 15.12
C GLY A 122 -14.69 -3.11 13.67
N ASN A 123 -15.34 -4.26 13.45
CA ASN A 123 -15.73 -4.73 12.11
C ASN A 123 -16.46 -3.65 11.28
N GLN A 124 -17.14 -2.73 11.96
CA GLN A 124 -17.73 -1.55 11.35
C GLN A 124 -17.45 -0.32 12.23
N LEU A 125 -17.21 0.83 11.57
CA LEU A 125 -17.16 2.13 12.24
C LEU A 125 -18.57 2.53 12.68
N GLU A 126 -18.72 2.93 13.94
CA GLU A 126 -19.99 3.40 14.45
C GLU A 126 -19.81 4.51 15.49
N VAL A 127 -20.85 5.34 15.63
CA VAL A 127 -20.94 6.35 16.69
C VAL A 127 -22.08 5.97 17.61
N ARG A 128 -21.87 6.04 18.93
CA ARG A 128 -22.91 5.81 19.93
C ARG A 128 -23.10 7.02 20.83
N ASP A 129 -24.36 7.35 21.09
CA ASP A 129 -24.78 8.38 22.05
C ASP A 129 -25.84 7.78 22.99
N GLY A 130 -25.40 7.34 24.17
CA GLY A 130 -26.19 6.50 25.05
C GLY A 130 -26.57 5.18 24.37
N ASP A 131 -27.87 4.85 24.38
CA ASP A 131 -28.40 3.63 23.76
C ASP A 131 -28.57 3.75 22.22
N ASN A 132 -28.38 4.95 21.66
CA ASN A 132 -28.51 5.16 20.22
C ASN A 132 -27.22 4.76 19.51
N VAL A 133 -27.34 3.86 18.53
CA VAL A 133 -26.23 3.38 17.71
C VAL A 133 -26.40 3.91 16.29
N TYR A 134 -25.33 4.49 15.75
CA TYR A 134 -25.25 5.04 14.40
C TYR A 134 -24.15 4.29 13.63
N PRO A 135 -24.46 3.13 13.04
CA PRO A 135 -23.52 2.42 12.19
C PRO A 135 -23.22 3.26 10.94
N LEU A 136 -21.95 3.37 10.58
CA LEU A 136 -21.50 4.12 9.41
C LEU A 136 -21.16 3.13 8.30
N VAL A 137 -22.13 2.90 7.41
CA VAL A 137 -21.97 2.06 6.20
C VAL A 137 -22.00 2.92 4.94
N PRO A 138 -21.27 2.53 3.88
CA PRO A 138 -21.42 3.11 2.55
C PRO A 138 -22.88 3.20 2.11
N GLY A 139 -23.29 4.39 1.69
CA GLY A 139 -24.67 4.72 1.28
C GLY A 139 -24.73 5.25 -0.15
N GLY A 140 -25.95 5.38 -0.67
CA GLY A 140 -26.18 5.98 -1.99
C GLY A 140 -25.44 5.24 -3.12
N HIS A 141 -24.65 5.98 -3.89
CA HIS A 141 -23.87 5.44 -5.02
C HIS A 141 -22.67 4.58 -4.59
N TYR A 142 -22.23 4.68 -3.32
CA TYR A 142 -21.09 3.92 -2.79
C TYR A 142 -21.49 2.62 -2.10
N LYS A 143 -22.79 2.28 -2.09
CA LYS A 143 -23.34 1.17 -1.29
C LYS A 143 -22.68 -0.19 -1.59
N ASP A 144 -22.24 -0.37 -2.83
CA ASP A 144 -21.61 -1.61 -3.30
C ASP A 144 -20.08 -1.47 -3.42
N GLU A 145 -19.48 -0.36 -2.98
CA GLU A 145 -18.02 -0.16 -2.99
C GLU A 145 -17.35 -0.79 -1.76
N ASP A 146 -16.23 -1.47 -1.97
CA ASP A 146 -15.37 -2.02 -0.92
C ASP A 146 -14.51 -0.93 -0.23
N VAL A 147 -15.14 0.16 0.22
CA VAL A 147 -14.40 1.32 0.79
C VAL A 147 -13.75 0.95 2.12
N ALA A 148 -12.45 1.23 2.23
CA ALA A 148 -11.69 0.99 3.46
C ALA A 148 -12.22 1.83 4.64
N GLN A 149 -12.29 1.25 5.84
CA GLN A 149 -12.68 1.96 7.07
C GLN A 149 -11.72 3.13 7.35
N SER A 150 -10.43 2.96 7.07
CA SER A 150 -9.42 4.02 7.17
C SER A 150 -9.74 5.24 6.31
N LEU A 151 -10.36 5.04 5.14
CA LEU A 151 -10.77 6.14 4.28
C LEU A 151 -12.02 6.84 4.82
N LEU A 152 -13.00 6.08 5.33
CA LEU A 152 -14.18 6.66 5.99
C LEU A 152 -13.78 7.55 7.18
N VAL A 153 -12.85 7.06 8.00
CA VAL A 153 -12.30 7.80 9.13
C VAL A 153 -11.57 9.07 8.68
N LEU A 154 -10.78 9.01 7.60
CA LEU A 154 -10.15 10.21 7.05
C LEU A 154 -11.19 11.24 6.62
N GLN A 155 -12.25 10.82 5.93
CA GLN A 155 -13.28 11.74 5.45
C GLN A 155 -14.08 12.35 6.58
N LEU A 156 -14.37 11.59 7.65
CA LEU A 156 -14.92 12.14 8.89
C LEU A 156 -14.05 13.30 9.40
N ILE A 157 -12.74 13.07 9.52
CA ILE A 157 -11.82 14.06 10.08
C ILE A 157 -11.66 15.27 9.16
N ASN A 158 -11.54 15.05 7.85
CA ASN A 158 -11.45 16.13 6.87
C ASN A 158 -12.70 17.01 6.91
N THR A 159 -13.88 16.40 7.01
CA THR A 159 -15.16 17.11 7.12
C THR A 159 -15.28 17.85 8.45
N LEU A 160 -14.81 17.26 9.55
CA LEU A 160 -14.78 17.90 10.87
C LEU A 160 -13.84 19.12 10.90
N LEU A 161 -12.68 19.01 10.27
CA LEU A 161 -11.66 20.07 10.26
C LEU A 161 -11.84 21.11 9.15
N GLY A 162 -12.67 20.81 8.13
CA GLY A 162 -12.83 21.62 6.93
C GLY A 162 -11.57 21.67 6.05
N LYS A 163 -10.59 20.81 6.29
CA LYS A 163 -9.33 20.71 5.55
C LYS A 163 -8.70 19.34 5.73
N GLU A 164 -7.90 18.93 4.77
CA GLU A 164 -7.11 17.71 4.88
C GLU A 164 -5.80 17.93 5.63
N ASN A 165 -5.43 16.94 6.46
CA ASN A 165 -4.10 16.86 7.06
C ASN A 165 -3.28 15.76 6.36
N GLN A 166 -2.15 16.14 5.75
CA GLN A 166 -1.30 15.24 4.96
C GLN A 166 -0.76 14.03 5.76
N TYR A 167 -0.49 14.20 7.06
CA TYR A 167 -0.07 13.09 7.92
C TYR A 167 -1.22 12.10 8.12
N LEU A 168 -2.43 12.59 8.41
CA LEU A 168 -3.61 11.73 8.58
C LEU A 168 -4.00 11.04 7.27
N ALA A 169 -3.90 11.74 6.14
CA ALA A 169 -4.06 11.15 4.81
C ALA A 169 -3.04 10.04 4.54
N SER A 170 -1.81 10.20 5.03
CA SER A 170 -0.78 9.17 4.90
C SER A 170 -1.05 7.95 5.78
N LEU A 171 -1.54 8.16 7.01
CA LEU A 171 -1.98 7.06 7.89
C LEU A 171 -3.15 6.29 7.27
N ALA A 172 -4.11 6.99 6.65
CA ALA A 172 -5.24 6.35 5.97
C ALA A 172 -4.78 5.44 4.83
N GLY A 173 -3.81 5.86 4.01
CA GLY A 173 -3.27 5.00 2.94
C GLY A 173 -2.53 3.77 3.47
N ILE A 174 -1.78 3.90 4.57
CA ILE A 174 -1.18 2.74 5.25
C ILE A 174 -2.29 1.82 5.78
N GLY A 175 -3.39 2.39 6.29
CA GLY A 175 -4.58 1.69 6.75
C GLY A 175 -5.28 0.91 5.64
N ILE A 176 -5.55 1.53 4.48
CA ILE A 176 -6.09 0.87 3.28
C ILE A 176 -5.27 -0.37 2.92
N GLN A 177 -3.94 -0.25 2.93
CA GLN A 177 -3.06 -1.39 2.65
C GLN A 177 -3.11 -2.47 3.75
N ALA A 178 -3.25 -2.07 5.01
CA ALA A 178 -3.35 -2.98 6.16
C ALA A 178 -4.69 -3.72 6.22
N GLU A 179 -5.78 -3.10 5.76
CA GLU A 179 -7.10 -3.72 5.64
C GLU A 179 -7.14 -4.77 4.53
N GLY A 180 -6.30 -4.61 3.51
CA GLY A 180 -6.26 -5.53 2.38
C GLY A 180 -7.52 -5.44 1.50
N VAL A 181 -8.22 -4.31 1.50
CA VAL A 181 -9.34 -4.06 0.59
C VAL A 181 -8.87 -3.98 -0.87
N PRO A 182 -9.74 -4.27 -1.85
CA PRO A 182 -9.43 -4.07 -3.26
C PRO A 182 -8.99 -2.63 -3.57
N LEU A 183 -7.93 -2.49 -4.36
CA LEU A 183 -7.43 -1.21 -4.84
C LEU A 183 -8.16 -0.77 -6.11
N CYS A 184 -9.44 -0.49 -5.98
CA CYS A 184 -10.27 0.22 -6.97
C CYS A 184 -10.66 1.62 -6.47
N ASP A 185 -11.16 2.45 -7.38
CA ASP A 185 -11.85 3.73 -7.11
C ASP A 185 -11.20 4.58 -5.99
N SER A 186 -11.97 4.87 -4.94
CA SER A 186 -11.58 5.65 -3.77
C SER A 186 -10.32 5.11 -3.08
N ASN A 187 -10.25 3.80 -2.87
CA ASN A 187 -9.13 3.16 -2.17
C ASN A 187 -7.84 3.34 -2.97
N ARG A 188 -7.91 3.08 -4.28
CA ARG A 188 -6.76 3.20 -5.18
C ARG A 188 -6.29 4.64 -5.30
N TYR A 189 -7.23 5.56 -5.53
CA TYR A 189 -6.92 6.98 -5.66
C TYR A 189 -6.22 7.50 -4.41
N HIS A 190 -6.77 7.17 -3.24
CA HIS A 190 -6.19 7.62 -1.97
C HIS A 190 -4.83 6.98 -1.70
N LEU A 191 -4.65 5.69 -2.01
CA LEU A 191 -3.36 5.04 -1.86
C LEU A 191 -2.29 5.66 -2.76
N LYS A 192 -2.63 5.99 -4.01
CA LYS A 192 -1.75 6.68 -4.95
C LYS A 192 -1.33 8.05 -4.41
N LYS A 193 -2.29 8.81 -3.86
CA LYS A 193 -2.05 10.08 -3.19
C LYS A 193 -1.13 9.92 -1.98
N THR A 194 -1.33 8.90 -1.15
CA THR A 194 -0.47 8.60 -0.01
C THR A 194 0.97 8.33 -0.43
N LEU A 195 1.21 7.55 -1.48
CA LEU A 195 2.57 7.35 -2.00
C LEU A 195 3.22 8.67 -2.42
N GLY A 196 2.47 9.56 -3.09
CA GLY A 196 2.91 10.92 -3.39
C GLY A 196 3.27 11.71 -2.12
N LEU A 197 2.40 11.71 -1.12
CA LEU A 197 2.63 12.40 0.16
C LEU A 197 3.85 11.86 0.90
N LEU A 198 4.05 10.54 0.95
CA LEU A 198 5.22 9.93 1.61
C LEU A 198 6.53 10.30 0.92
N ASN A 199 6.50 10.52 -0.40
CA ASN A 199 7.64 11.03 -1.14
C ASN A 199 7.82 12.52 -0.87
N ASP A 200 6.77 13.33 -0.98
CA ASP A 200 6.91 14.80 -0.95
C ASP A 200 7.07 15.37 0.46
N CYS A 201 6.51 14.69 1.46
CA CYS A 201 6.51 15.12 2.84
C CYS A 201 7.44 14.27 3.71
N ARG A 202 7.92 14.85 4.81
CA ARG A 202 8.75 14.15 5.80
C ARG A 202 7.94 13.90 7.05
N PHE A 203 7.58 12.65 7.28
CA PHE A 203 6.86 12.22 8.49
C PHE A 203 7.78 11.37 9.34
N ASP A 204 8.43 11.97 10.34
CA ASP A 204 9.47 11.31 11.15
C ASP A 204 9.01 9.95 11.69
N ALA A 205 7.76 9.83 12.14
CA ALA A 205 7.22 8.57 12.65
C ALA A 205 7.09 7.46 11.58
N ILE A 206 6.77 7.82 10.35
CA ILE A 206 6.69 6.86 9.25
C ILE A 206 8.10 6.51 8.76
N GLU A 207 8.98 7.51 8.60
CA GLU A 207 10.36 7.30 8.14
C GLU A 207 11.19 6.45 9.10
N PHE A 208 11.01 6.63 10.41
CA PHE A 208 11.74 5.86 11.42
C PHE A 208 11.36 4.38 11.44
N VAL A 209 10.13 4.04 11.06
CA VAL A 209 9.70 2.65 10.86
C VAL A 209 10.21 2.12 9.51
N ALA A 210 10.10 2.93 8.46
CA ALA A 210 10.54 2.59 7.11
C ALA A 210 12.06 2.28 7.01
N LEU A 211 12.86 2.83 7.93
CA LEU A 211 14.32 2.73 7.94
C LEU A 211 14.85 2.03 9.20
N THR A 212 15.74 1.04 9.00
CA THR A 212 16.44 0.40 10.11
C THR A 212 17.33 1.41 10.86
N PRO A 213 17.66 1.18 12.15
CA PRO A 213 18.59 2.05 12.89
C PRO A 213 19.93 2.25 12.17
N LYS A 214 20.47 1.19 11.57
CA LYS A 214 21.71 1.23 10.77
C LYS A 214 21.57 2.14 9.55
N THR A 215 20.47 2.00 8.80
CA THR A 215 20.19 2.84 7.63
C THR A 215 20.03 4.31 8.02
N ARG A 216 19.33 4.59 9.14
CA ARG A 216 19.17 5.95 9.66
C ARG A 216 20.50 6.61 10.03
N GLN A 217 21.42 5.86 10.64
CA GLN A 217 22.77 6.34 10.95
C GLN A 217 23.60 6.58 9.70
N LYS A 218 23.65 5.61 8.78
CA LYS A 218 24.44 5.71 7.54
C LYS A 218 24.02 6.89 6.68
N ASN A 219 22.73 7.17 6.63
CA ASN A 219 22.16 8.18 5.75
C ASN A 219 22.04 9.57 6.38
N ASN A 220 22.68 9.80 7.54
CA ASN A 220 22.64 11.07 8.28
C ASN A 220 21.24 11.70 8.30
N MET A 221 20.20 10.96 8.70
CA MET A 221 18.82 11.46 8.73
C MET A 221 18.68 12.80 9.48
N ARG A 222 19.58 13.07 10.43
CA ARG A 222 19.69 14.35 11.15
C ARG A 222 20.06 15.55 10.27
N GLN A 223 20.80 15.34 9.19
CA GLN A 223 21.22 16.36 8.21
C GLN A 223 20.24 16.52 7.03
N ARG A 224 19.17 15.70 6.97
CA ARG A 224 18.08 15.78 5.97
C ARG A 224 18.50 15.55 4.50
N GLU A 225 19.66 14.95 4.24
CA GLU A 225 20.18 14.77 2.87
C GLU A 225 19.62 13.54 2.13
N PHE A 226 18.99 12.59 2.84
CA PHE A 226 18.48 11.35 2.25
C PHE A 226 16.95 11.33 2.16
N LYS A 227 16.40 11.06 0.97
CA LYS A 227 14.96 10.82 0.71
C LYS A 227 14.79 9.38 0.22
N LYS A 228 14.10 8.54 0.99
CA LYS A 228 13.68 7.21 0.52
C LYS A 228 12.53 7.40 -0.46
N ILE A 229 12.56 6.72 -1.59
CA ILE A 229 11.42 6.66 -2.50
C ILE A 229 10.44 5.63 -1.95
N TYR A 230 9.18 6.03 -1.79
CA TYR A 230 8.09 5.18 -1.34
C TYR A 230 7.26 4.75 -2.53
N ASN A 231 7.26 3.44 -2.78
CA ASN A 231 6.35 2.74 -3.66
C ASN A 231 5.52 1.72 -2.85
N GLU A 232 4.61 1.01 -3.50
CA GLU A 232 3.71 0.05 -2.85
C GLU A 232 4.45 -1.07 -2.09
N SER A 233 5.59 -1.51 -2.62
CA SER A 233 6.43 -2.56 -2.02
C SER A 233 7.12 -2.05 -0.76
N VAL A 234 7.69 -0.83 -0.82
CA VAL A 234 8.29 -0.17 0.34
C VAL A 234 7.24 0.05 1.42
N MET A 235 6.06 0.54 1.06
CA MET A 235 4.97 0.78 2.01
C MET A 235 4.53 -0.53 2.67
N SER A 236 4.30 -1.59 1.89
CA SER A 236 3.92 -2.92 2.39
C SER A 236 4.99 -3.48 3.34
N GLY A 237 6.20 -3.69 2.83
CA GLY A 237 7.23 -4.44 3.55
C GLY A 237 7.98 -3.63 4.60
N SER A 238 8.24 -2.33 4.34
CA SER A 238 9.03 -1.51 5.27
C SER A 238 8.19 -0.76 6.31
N ILE A 239 6.88 -0.62 6.11
CA ILE A 239 5.99 0.14 7.02
C ILE A 239 4.90 -0.78 7.55
N THR A 240 3.97 -1.19 6.69
CA THR A 240 2.73 -1.87 7.06
C THR A 240 3.01 -3.19 7.78
N ASN A 241 3.78 -4.09 7.16
CA ASN A 241 4.08 -5.41 7.73
C ASN A 241 4.90 -5.32 9.02
N LYS A 242 5.84 -4.35 9.11
CA LYS A 242 6.60 -4.12 10.35
C LYS A 242 5.71 -3.67 11.48
N MET A 243 4.84 -2.69 11.21
CA MET A 243 3.90 -2.21 12.21
C MET A 243 2.97 -3.34 12.64
N ALA A 244 2.40 -4.09 11.70
CA ALA A 244 1.51 -5.21 11.99
C ALA A 244 2.20 -6.30 12.84
N HIS A 245 3.43 -6.69 12.49
CA HIS A 245 4.20 -7.68 13.24
C HIS A 245 4.47 -7.26 14.70
N TYR A 246 4.64 -5.96 14.95
CA TYR A 246 4.84 -5.43 16.30
C TYR A 246 3.59 -5.58 17.20
N LEU A 247 2.38 -5.73 16.63
CA LEU A 247 1.10 -5.72 17.36
C LEU A 247 0.77 -7.04 18.07
N SER A 248 1.77 -7.86 18.41
CA SER A 248 1.60 -9.15 19.10
C SER A 248 1.05 -9.07 20.53
N SER A 249 0.82 -7.86 21.08
CA SER A 249 0.20 -7.66 22.40
C SER A 249 -0.53 -6.33 22.51
N LEU A 250 -1.52 -6.25 23.42
CA LEU A 250 -2.26 -5.02 23.73
C LEU A 250 -1.33 -3.87 24.20
N ASN A 251 -0.25 -4.19 24.93
CA ASN A 251 0.71 -3.18 25.37
C ASN A 251 1.43 -2.54 24.17
N ASN A 252 1.77 -3.34 23.16
CA ASN A 252 2.35 -2.84 21.92
C ASN A 252 1.35 -2.00 21.12
N ALA A 253 0.07 -2.38 21.09
CA ALA A 253 -0.99 -1.59 20.47
C ALA A 253 -1.10 -0.18 21.10
N LYS A 254 -1.12 -0.10 22.44
CA LYS A 254 -1.12 1.18 23.18
C LYS A 254 0.12 2.03 22.87
N LYS A 255 1.30 1.41 22.81
CA LYS A 255 2.55 2.08 22.41
C LYS A 255 2.50 2.59 20.97
N MET A 256 1.97 1.80 20.04
CA MET A 256 1.84 2.15 18.63
C MET A 256 0.95 3.38 18.45
N VAL A 257 -0.24 3.40 19.06
CA VAL A 257 -1.13 4.56 18.96
C VAL A 257 -0.47 5.82 19.54
N LYS A 258 0.17 5.70 20.70
CA LYS A 258 0.95 6.82 21.28
C LYS A 258 2.07 7.29 20.33
N TYR A 259 2.77 6.34 19.69
CA TYR A 259 3.82 6.62 18.72
C TYR A 259 3.28 7.41 17.52
N LEU A 260 2.16 6.97 16.94
CA LEU A 260 1.52 7.62 15.79
C LEU A 260 0.99 9.01 16.14
N ILE A 261 0.38 9.18 17.31
CA ILE A 261 -0.13 10.49 17.78
C ILE A 261 1.03 11.46 17.99
N TYR A 262 2.06 11.06 18.76
CA TYR A 262 3.21 11.94 19.04
C TYR A 262 4.17 12.07 17.85
N GLY A 263 4.00 11.20 16.86
CA GLY A 263 4.62 11.24 15.55
C GLY A 263 4.05 12.29 14.61
N CYS A 264 2.81 12.75 14.87
CA CYS A 264 2.19 13.80 14.07
C CYS A 264 3.06 15.06 14.09
N PRO A 265 3.39 15.63 12.92
CA PRO A 265 4.10 16.91 12.82
C PRO A 265 3.40 18.00 13.65
N GLY A 266 4.20 18.83 14.32
CA GLY A 266 3.70 19.93 15.15
C GLY A 266 3.38 19.58 16.61
N THR A 267 3.34 18.30 17.00
CA THR A 267 3.09 17.93 18.41
C THR A 267 4.27 18.20 19.35
N GLY A 268 5.49 18.27 18.82
CA GLY A 268 6.73 18.46 19.59
C GLY A 268 7.15 17.28 20.46
N LYS A 269 6.41 16.16 20.44
CA LYS A 269 6.61 15.03 21.35
C LYS A 269 7.30 13.82 20.72
N PHE A 270 7.57 13.83 19.42
CA PHE A 270 8.12 12.68 18.71
C PHE A 270 9.39 12.10 19.35
N ARG A 271 10.32 12.95 19.81
CA ARG A 271 11.57 12.49 20.45
C ARG A 271 11.34 11.56 21.65
N SER A 272 10.23 11.74 22.37
CA SER A 272 9.88 10.90 23.53
C SER A 272 9.39 9.50 23.15
N VAL A 273 8.97 9.30 21.90
CA VAL A 273 8.43 8.04 21.38
C VAL A 273 9.29 7.44 20.28
N ALA A 274 10.29 8.16 19.77
CA ALA A 274 11.21 7.68 18.74
C ALA A 274 11.81 6.28 19.03
N PRO A 275 12.15 5.90 20.29
CA PRO A 275 12.63 4.55 20.59
C PRO A 275 11.64 3.43 20.26
N ILE A 276 10.32 3.70 20.21
CA ILE A 276 9.30 2.70 19.82
C ILE A 276 9.53 2.23 18.38
N ALA A 277 10.07 3.09 17.51
CA ALA A 277 10.44 2.68 16.15
C ALA A 277 11.55 1.61 16.13
N ASP A 278 12.46 1.65 17.09
CA ASP A 278 13.51 0.64 17.21
C ASP A 278 12.92 -0.69 17.70
N GLU A 279 11.94 -0.65 18.60
CA GLU A 279 11.17 -1.84 19.02
C GLU A 279 10.40 -2.45 17.83
N ILE A 280 9.73 -1.63 17.00
CA ILE A 280 9.01 -2.08 15.79
C ILE A 280 9.98 -2.76 14.80
N ASN A 281 11.19 -2.20 14.65
CA ASN A 281 12.19 -2.77 13.75
C ASN A 281 12.85 -4.06 14.28
N ALA A 282 12.89 -4.28 15.60
CA ALA A 282 13.68 -5.36 16.21
C ALA A 282 13.10 -6.77 16.01
N GLY A 283 11.79 -6.90 15.78
CA GLY A 283 11.11 -8.18 15.59
C GLY A 283 10.94 -8.60 14.13
N TYR A 284 11.10 -7.69 13.17
CA TYR A 284 10.73 -7.94 11.79
C TYR A 284 11.91 -8.41 10.94
N PHE A 285 11.81 -9.65 10.47
CA PHE A 285 12.61 -10.18 9.37
C PHE A 285 11.73 -10.20 8.13
N ILE A 286 12.23 -9.66 7.01
CA ILE A 286 11.58 -9.87 5.72
C ILE A 286 11.79 -11.35 5.39
N SER A 287 10.76 -12.18 5.53
CA SER A 287 10.72 -13.47 4.87
C SER A 287 10.10 -13.24 3.50
N ASP A 288 10.92 -13.24 2.45
CA ASP A 288 10.45 -13.38 1.08
C ASP A 288 10.03 -14.85 0.91
N GLU A 289 8.94 -15.25 1.56
CA GLU A 289 8.44 -16.61 1.47
C GLU A 289 7.91 -16.86 0.06
N PHE A 290 8.72 -17.57 -0.73
CA PHE A 290 8.26 -18.22 -1.94
C PHE A 290 7.26 -19.31 -1.56
N HIS A 291 5.98 -19.04 -1.76
CA HIS A 291 4.93 -20.06 -1.65
C HIS A 291 4.75 -20.72 -3.01
N ASP A 292 5.15 -21.99 -3.12
CA ASP A 292 4.70 -22.83 -4.23
C ASP A 292 3.25 -23.20 -3.93
N ASP A 293 2.33 -22.65 -4.71
CA ASP A 293 0.96 -23.17 -4.73
C ASP A 293 0.66 -23.78 -6.10
N ASP A 294 -0.21 -24.78 -6.08
CA ASP A 294 -0.66 -25.49 -7.28
C ASP A 294 -1.70 -24.67 -8.08
N ARG A 295 -1.83 -23.35 -7.84
CA ARG A 295 -2.79 -22.53 -8.58
C ARG A 295 -2.30 -22.34 -10.01
N VAL A 296 -3.26 -22.42 -10.93
CA VAL A 296 -3.08 -21.97 -12.31
C VAL A 296 -3.10 -20.45 -12.31
N ARG A 297 -2.11 -19.84 -12.97
CA ARG A 297 -1.99 -18.39 -13.11
C ARG A 297 -1.92 -18.01 -14.58
N ASP A 298 -2.74 -17.05 -14.98
CA ASP A 298 -2.65 -16.44 -16.29
C ASP A 298 -1.40 -15.58 -16.41
N VAL A 299 -0.80 -15.60 -17.60
CA VAL A 299 0.42 -14.88 -17.94
C VAL A 299 0.24 -14.18 -19.27
N ILE A 300 0.56 -12.88 -19.31
CA ILE A 300 0.53 -12.08 -20.53
C ILE A 300 1.81 -12.31 -21.34
N PRO A 301 1.72 -12.81 -22.59
CA PRO A 301 2.90 -12.94 -23.44
C PRO A 301 3.37 -11.57 -23.93
N LEU A 302 4.63 -11.24 -23.63
CA LEU A 302 5.33 -10.07 -24.14
C LEU A 302 6.38 -10.46 -25.17
N GLU A 303 6.42 -9.71 -26.26
CA GLU A 303 7.46 -9.80 -27.25
C GLU A 303 8.67 -8.94 -26.83
N ILE A 304 9.86 -9.28 -27.31
CA ILE A 304 11.06 -8.47 -27.07
C ILE A 304 10.86 -7.03 -27.60
N SER A 305 10.09 -6.86 -28.67
CA SER A 305 9.68 -5.56 -29.25
C SER A 305 8.82 -4.71 -28.32
N ASP A 306 8.09 -5.31 -27.38
CA ASP A 306 7.26 -4.57 -26.42
C ASP A 306 8.13 -3.91 -25.34
N LEU A 307 9.35 -4.41 -25.15
CA LEU A 307 10.24 -4.00 -24.07
C LEU A 307 10.95 -2.70 -24.44
N SER A 308 10.65 -1.65 -23.68
CA SER A 308 11.48 -0.46 -23.61
C SER A 308 11.36 0.11 -22.20
N LYS A 309 12.37 0.88 -21.77
CA LYS A 309 12.31 1.53 -20.46
C LYS A 309 11.08 2.43 -20.36
N THR A 310 10.78 3.19 -21.41
CA THR A 310 9.60 4.07 -21.47
C THR A 310 8.29 3.31 -21.34
N ASN A 311 8.11 2.19 -22.06
CA ASN A 311 6.88 1.39 -21.97
C ASN A 311 6.67 0.84 -20.55
N ILE A 312 7.76 0.38 -19.91
CA ILE A 312 7.70 -0.16 -18.54
C ILE A 312 7.44 0.96 -17.52
N GLU A 313 8.08 2.12 -17.65
CA GLU A 313 7.85 3.29 -16.79
C GLU A 313 6.38 3.73 -16.86
N GLU A 314 5.84 3.86 -18.07
CA GLU A 314 4.45 4.25 -18.28
C GLU A 314 3.48 3.20 -17.73
N TYR A 315 3.72 1.91 -17.99
CA TYR A 315 2.94 0.79 -17.40
C TYR A 315 2.91 0.88 -15.87
N LEU A 316 4.08 1.04 -15.24
CA LEU A 316 4.18 1.15 -13.79
C LEU A 316 3.48 2.41 -13.28
N GLN A 317 3.63 3.55 -13.94
CA GLN A 317 3.02 4.81 -13.52
C GLN A 317 1.49 4.79 -13.62
N VAL A 318 0.95 4.23 -14.69
CA VAL A 318 -0.49 4.17 -14.98
C VAL A 318 -1.17 3.19 -14.02
N LEU A 319 -0.61 2.00 -13.85
CA LEU A 319 -1.25 0.93 -13.09
C LEU A 319 -0.94 0.94 -11.60
N SER A 320 0.16 1.57 -11.16
CA SER A 320 0.45 1.79 -9.74
C SER A 320 -0.62 2.67 -9.07
N PRO A 321 -1.00 2.37 -7.82
CA PRO A 321 -0.41 1.38 -6.92
C PRO A 321 -0.86 -0.07 -7.18
N PHE A 322 0.06 -1.02 -6.97
CA PHE A 322 -0.25 -2.44 -7.02
C PHE A 322 -0.55 -3.00 -5.61
N GLY A 323 -1.45 -3.98 -5.53
CA GLY A 323 -1.89 -4.58 -4.27
C GLY A 323 -3.09 -5.51 -4.50
N ASN A 324 -3.90 -5.74 -3.46
CA ASN A 324 -5.08 -6.60 -3.58
C ASN A 324 -6.05 -6.07 -4.64
N GLY A 325 -6.51 -6.93 -5.55
CA GLY A 325 -7.40 -6.56 -6.66
C GLY A 325 -6.73 -5.82 -7.83
N GLN A 326 -5.51 -5.32 -7.63
CA GLN A 326 -4.67 -4.64 -8.62
C GLN A 326 -3.25 -5.21 -8.58
N GLU A 327 -3.12 -6.53 -8.71
CA GLU A 327 -1.83 -7.21 -8.63
C GLU A 327 -0.93 -6.85 -9.82
N LYS A 328 0.39 -6.96 -9.63
CA LYS A 328 1.31 -6.94 -10.77
C LYS A 328 1.04 -8.16 -11.64
N THR A 329 0.71 -7.94 -12.90
CA THR A 329 0.45 -9.04 -13.82
C THR A 329 1.71 -9.81 -14.12
N LEU A 330 1.58 -11.13 -14.14
CA LEU A 330 2.63 -12.02 -14.61
C LEU A 330 2.75 -11.88 -16.12
N ILE A 331 3.98 -11.75 -16.59
CA ILE A 331 4.33 -11.70 -18.00
C ILE A 331 5.24 -12.87 -18.33
N SER A 332 5.17 -13.34 -19.57
CA SER A 332 6.13 -14.27 -20.14
C SER A 332 6.89 -13.58 -21.26
N ILE A 333 8.22 -13.74 -21.25
CA ILE A 333 9.07 -13.30 -22.36
C ILE A 333 9.90 -14.49 -22.79
N GLU A 334 9.76 -14.86 -24.06
CA GLU A 334 10.55 -15.92 -24.66
C GLU A 334 11.74 -15.36 -25.44
N GLY A 335 12.87 -16.04 -25.33
CA GLY A 335 13.99 -15.85 -26.23
C GLY A 335 15.02 -14.82 -25.81
N LEU A 336 15.03 -14.46 -24.52
CA LEU A 336 16.09 -13.66 -23.93
C LEU A 336 17.39 -14.48 -23.87
N VAL A 337 18.50 -13.89 -24.31
CA VAL A 337 19.81 -14.55 -24.32
C VAL A 337 20.68 -14.00 -23.19
N ILE A 338 21.12 -14.88 -22.28
CA ILE A 338 21.93 -14.50 -21.12
C ILE A 338 23.23 -13.83 -21.61
N HIS A 339 23.39 -12.55 -21.30
CA HIS A 339 24.48 -11.72 -21.82
C HIS A 339 25.78 -11.89 -21.02
N GLU A 340 25.68 -12.04 -19.70
CA GLU A 340 26.82 -12.15 -18.78
C GLU A 340 26.75 -13.44 -17.96
N ALA A 341 27.88 -13.85 -17.36
CA ALA A 341 27.87 -14.96 -16.42
C ALA A 341 26.89 -14.67 -15.25
N PRO A 342 26.00 -15.61 -14.90
CA PRO A 342 25.08 -15.43 -13.77
C PRO A 342 25.82 -15.11 -12.47
N VAL A 343 25.24 -14.24 -11.65
CA VAL A 343 25.80 -13.85 -10.35
C VAL A 343 24.79 -14.03 -9.22
N LYS A 344 25.25 -14.03 -7.97
CA LYS A 344 24.39 -13.90 -6.79
C LYS A 344 24.29 -12.43 -6.40
N ASP A 345 23.08 -11.97 -6.07
CA ASP A 345 22.87 -10.62 -5.54
C ASP A 345 23.25 -10.54 -4.04
N TYR A 346 22.99 -9.39 -3.42
CA TYR A 346 23.29 -9.19 -1.99
C TYR A 346 22.51 -10.13 -1.06
N PHE A 347 21.34 -10.60 -1.48
CA PHE A 347 20.45 -11.48 -0.73
C PHE A 347 20.61 -12.95 -1.14
N ASP A 348 21.66 -13.28 -1.89
CA ASP A 348 21.94 -14.61 -2.42
C ASP A 348 20.85 -15.12 -3.41
N HIS A 349 20.10 -14.22 -4.04
CA HIS A 349 19.24 -14.54 -5.19
C HIS A 349 20.08 -14.65 -6.46
N ILE A 350 19.60 -15.43 -7.43
CA ILE A 350 20.29 -15.56 -8.73
C ILE A 350 19.91 -14.36 -9.60
N LYS A 351 20.91 -13.65 -10.11
CA LYS A 351 20.74 -12.58 -11.08
C LYS A 351 21.21 -13.05 -12.46
N LEU A 352 20.35 -12.86 -13.46
CA LEU A 352 20.67 -13.00 -14.88
C LEU A 352 20.66 -11.62 -15.55
N SER A 353 21.68 -11.30 -16.33
CA SER A 353 21.77 -10.05 -17.09
C SER A 353 21.53 -10.32 -18.58
N PHE A 354 20.72 -9.50 -19.22
CA PHE A 354 20.43 -9.58 -20.66
C PHE A 354 20.69 -8.23 -21.33
N PHE A 355 21.02 -8.27 -22.62
CA PHE A 355 21.18 -7.07 -23.44
C PHE A 355 20.36 -7.24 -24.73
N ILE A 356 19.39 -6.35 -24.92
CA ILE A 356 18.54 -6.34 -26.10
C ILE A 356 18.96 -5.14 -26.97
N PRO A 357 19.38 -5.36 -28.23
CA PRO A 357 19.73 -4.26 -29.14
C PRO A 357 18.61 -3.22 -29.23
N ASN A 358 18.97 -1.93 -29.16
CA ASN A 358 18.05 -0.78 -29.18
C ASN A 358 17.09 -0.63 -27.97
N VAL A 359 17.10 -1.58 -27.03
CA VAL A 359 16.29 -1.52 -25.79
C VAL A 359 17.19 -1.28 -24.58
N GLY A 360 18.36 -1.92 -24.53
CA GLY A 360 19.34 -1.77 -23.46
C GLY A 360 19.43 -2.99 -22.54
N GLY A 361 19.99 -2.77 -21.35
CA GLY A 361 20.17 -3.80 -20.34
C GLY A 361 18.89 -4.08 -19.56
N ILE A 362 18.57 -5.35 -19.40
CA ILE A 362 17.49 -5.84 -18.52
C ILE A 362 18.04 -6.91 -17.59
N ASP A 363 17.76 -6.74 -16.30
CA ASP A 363 18.13 -7.70 -15.27
C ASP A 363 16.95 -8.63 -14.96
N THR A 364 17.24 -9.84 -14.53
CA THR A 364 16.24 -10.73 -13.93
C THR A 364 16.74 -11.22 -12.58
N ILE A 365 15.90 -11.09 -11.55
CA ILE A 365 16.16 -11.62 -10.22
C ILE A 365 15.26 -12.82 -9.98
N ILE A 366 15.87 -13.97 -9.69
CA ILE A 366 15.16 -15.23 -9.42
C ILE A 366 15.06 -15.41 -7.91
N TYR A 367 13.84 -15.32 -7.40
CA TYR A 367 13.53 -15.48 -5.98
C TYR A 367 13.30 -16.94 -5.58
N ASN A 368 13.00 -17.81 -6.54
CA ASN A 368 12.71 -19.22 -6.28
C ASN A 368 13.99 -19.99 -5.89
N PRO A 369 14.08 -20.52 -4.65
CA PRO A 369 15.29 -21.15 -4.11
C PRO A 369 15.63 -22.52 -4.74
N ASN A 370 14.69 -23.10 -5.51
CA ASN A 370 14.88 -24.36 -6.20
C ASN A 370 15.87 -24.24 -7.37
N TYR A 371 15.99 -23.03 -7.94
CA TYR A 371 17.00 -22.76 -8.97
C TYR A 371 18.41 -22.75 -8.39
N LYS A 372 19.36 -23.29 -9.16
CA LYS A 372 20.78 -23.29 -8.82
C LYS A 372 21.53 -22.53 -9.90
N ILE A 373 22.39 -21.61 -9.49
CA ILE A 373 23.15 -20.73 -10.40
C ILE A 373 23.90 -21.50 -11.50
N LYS A 374 24.38 -22.72 -11.20
CA LYS A 374 25.09 -23.60 -12.14
C LYS A 374 24.24 -24.10 -13.31
N GLN A 375 22.91 -23.99 -13.22
CA GLN A 375 21.99 -24.35 -14.30
C GLN A 375 22.08 -23.36 -15.46
N PHE A 376 22.47 -22.11 -15.17
CA PHE A 376 22.49 -21.01 -16.13
C PHE A 376 23.93 -20.71 -16.61
N LYS A 377 24.06 -20.39 -17.89
CA LYS A 377 25.33 -20.05 -18.56
C LYS A 377 25.11 -18.93 -19.56
N GLN A 378 26.14 -18.11 -19.72
CA GLN A 378 26.19 -17.09 -20.76
C GLN A 378 25.89 -17.70 -22.15
N GLY A 379 25.10 -16.99 -22.95
CA GLY A 379 24.70 -17.40 -24.30
C GLY A 379 23.48 -18.33 -24.34
N GLN A 380 22.98 -18.83 -23.20
CA GLN A 380 21.75 -19.62 -23.19
C GLN A 380 20.53 -18.73 -23.47
N LYS A 381 19.62 -19.28 -24.27
CA LYS A 381 18.32 -18.70 -24.53
C LYS A 381 17.35 -19.19 -23.46
N VAL A 382 16.53 -18.30 -22.91
CA VAL A 382 15.58 -18.61 -21.84
C VAL A 382 14.19 -18.03 -22.11
N LYS A 383 13.19 -18.66 -21.51
CA LYS A 383 11.85 -18.10 -21.29
C LYS A 383 11.73 -17.73 -19.81
N ILE A 384 11.20 -16.53 -19.54
CA ILE A 384 11.07 -16.02 -18.17
C ILE A 384 9.61 -15.69 -17.92
N VAL A 385 9.08 -16.18 -16.80
CA VAL A 385 7.80 -15.76 -16.24
C VAL A 385 8.06 -14.96 -14.97
N GLY A 386 7.50 -13.75 -14.88
CA GLY A 386 7.75 -12.86 -13.75
C GLY A 386 6.92 -11.59 -13.80
N THR A 387 7.32 -10.59 -13.02
CA THR A 387 6.70 -9.26 -13.03
C THR A 387 7.71 -8.20 -13.45
N LEU A 388 7.26 -7.19 -14.19
CA LEU A 388 8.10 -6.05 -14.59
C LEU A 388 8.27 -5.07 -13.43
N SER A 389 9.47 -4.50 -13.34
CA SER A 389 9.83 -3.46 -12.39
C SER A 389 11.00 -2.64 -12.92
N ILE A 390 11.31 -1.55 -12.22
CA ILE A 390 12.51 -0.76 -12.45
C ILE A 390 13.27 -0.72 -11.14
N ASN A 391 14.57 -0.98 -11.20
CA ASN A 391 15.41 -0.93 -10.02
C ASN A 391 15.59 0.52 -9.58
N ASP A 392 15.15 0.84 -8.35
CA ASP A 392 15.22 2.20 -7.80
C ASP A 392 16.67 2.75 -7.67
N PHE A 393 17.69 1.88 -7.65
CA PHE A 393 19.10 2.28 -7.50
C PHE A 393 19.84 2.40 -8.83
N THR A 394 19.66 1.43 -9.72
CA THR A 394 20.38 1.37 -11.00
C THR A 394 19.59 1.97 -12.15
N SER A 395 18.28 2.22 -11.96
CA SER A 395 17.34 2.63 -13.01
C SER A 395 17.27 1.66 -14.20
N LEU A 396 17.71 0.42 -14.01
CA LEU A 396 17.64 -0.67 -14.99
C LEU A 396 16.27 -1.33 -14.95
N MET A 397 15.82 -1.79 -16.11
CA MET A 397 14.65 -2.65 -16.23
C MET A 397 14.92 -3.96 -15.50
N THR A 398 13.95 -4.47 -14.77
CA THR A 398 14.09 -5.69 -13.98
C THR A 398 12.86 -6.57 -14.09
N ILE A 399 13.07 -7.86 -14.36
CA ILE A 399 12.04 -8.90 -14.25
C ILE A 399 12.24 -9.61 -12.92
N ASN A 400 11.25 -9.56 -12.04
CA ASN A 400 11.22 -10.38 -10.83
C ASN A 400 10.65 -11.74 -11.21
N ALA A 401 11.54 -12.72 -11.43
CA ALA A 401 11.18 -14.00 -11.99
C ALA A 401 10.66 -14.97 -10.93
N VAL A 402 9.55 -15.63 -11.28
CA VAL A 402 8.97 -16.76 -10.54
C VAL A 402 9.32 -18.09 -11.20
N GLN A 403 9.48 -18.11 -12.53
CA GLN A 403 9.93 -19.25 -13.32
C GLN A 403 10.87 -18.81 -14.44
N VAL A 404 11.89 -19.63 -14.68
CA VAL A 404 12.85 -19.50 -15.79
C VAL A 404 13.05 -20.87 -16.43
N ASP A 405 12.80 -20.97 -17.72
CA ASP A 405 12.98 -22.17 -18.53
C ASP A 405 14.12 -21.96 -19.51
N ILE A 406 15.04 -22.92 -19.60
CA ILE A 406 16.11 -22.91 -20.60
C ILE A 406 15.51 -23.46 -21.89
N LEU A 407 15.69 -22.72 -22.99
CA LEU A 407 15.23 -23.11 -24.31
C LEU A 407 16.36 -23.84 -25.04
N ASP A 408 16.00 -24.91 -25.75
CA ASP A 408 16.92 -25.73 -26.54
C ASP A 408 17.45 -25.02 -27.80
#